data_AF-A0A7C7L5M5-F1
#
_entry.id   AF-A0A7C7L5M5-F1
#
_cell.length_a   1.000
_cell.length_b   1.000
_cell.length_c   1.000
_cell.angle_alpha   90.00
_cell.angle_beta   90.00
_cell.angle_gamma   90.00
#
_symmetry.space_group_name_H-M   'P 1'
#
loop_
_entity.id
_entity.type
_entity.pdbx_description
1 polymer ?
#
loop_
_entity_poly.entity_id
_entity_poly.type
_entity_poly.pdbx_seq_one_letter_code
_entity_poly.pdbx_strand_id
1 'polypeptide(L)'
;MDKDSCLSNGDISAFEDLYQAYLKDESSVDASWKEFFQGFEFARKNYDDSVEVPKEFKVINLINGYRQRGHLFTKTNPVRERRKYAPSMDIENFDLDS
;
A
#
# COMPACT_ATOMS: atom_id res chain seq x y z
N MET A 1 11.29 32.78 -2.65
CA MET A 1 11.98 31.48 -2.81
C MET A 1 10.95 30.49 -3.27
N ASP A 2 11.12 29.93 -4.45
CA ASP A 2 10.17 28.99 -5.05
C ASP A 2 10.17 27.68 -4.25
N LYS A 3 8.99 27.31 -3.74
CA LYS A 3 8.79 26.22 -2.79
C LYS A 3 9.18 24.84 -3.33
N ASP A 4 9.24 24.72 -4.66
CA ASP A 4 9.37 23.45 -5.38
C ASP A 4 10.71 23.31 -6.12
N SER A 5 11.64 24.26 -5.91
CA SER A 5 12.94 24.27 -6.60
C SER A 5 13.77 23.00 -6.32
N CYS A 6 13.62 22.41 -5.12
CA CYS A 6 14.35 21.20 -4.71
C CYS A 6 14.04 19.95 -5.56
N LEU A 7 12.93 19.94 -6.31
CA LEU A 7 12.51 18.78 -7.12
C LEU A 7 12.70 19.00 -8.62
N SER A 8 13.27 20.13 -9.04
CA SER A 8 13.36 20.46 -10.46
C SER A 8 14.49 19.70 -11.17
N ASN A 9 14.11 18.77 -12.05
CA ASN A 9 14.95 18.13 -13.08
C ASN A 9 16.29 17.50 -12.62
N GLY A 10 16.31 16.81 -11.48
CA GLY A 10 17.49 16.02 -11.07
C GLY A 10 17.47 14.58 -11.61
N ASP A 11 18.65 14.04 -11.88
CA ASP A 11 18.85 12.61 -12.11
C ASP A 11 18.58 11.84 -10.80
N ILE A 12 17.79 10.76 -10.88
CA ILE A 12 17.42 9.90 -9.73
C ILE A 12 18.69 9.43 -8.99
N SER A 13 19.77 9.14 -9.73
CA SER A 13 21.04 8.72 -9.15
C SER A 13 21.71 9.81 -8.30
N ALA A 14 21.60 11.07 -8.70
CA ALA A 14 22.18 12.19 -7.97
C ALA A 14 21.45 12.45 -6.63
N PHE A 15 20.14 12.24 -6.59
CA PHE A 15 19.37 12.35 -5.34
C PHE A 15 19.72 11.24 -4.35
N GLU A 16 19.94 10.02 -4.84
CA GLU A 16 20.35 8.89 -4.00
C GLU A 16 21.73 9.17 -3.38
N ASP A 17 22.71 9.59 -4.19
CA ASP A 17 24.05 9.92 -3.69
C ASP A 17 24.03 11.07 -2.65
N LEU A 18 23.21 12.09 -2.88
CA LEU A 18 22.99 13.20 -1.94
C LEU A 18 22.39 12.73 -0.62
N TYR A 19 21.40 11.83 -0.68
CA TYR A 19 20.78 11.27 0.52
C TYR A 19 21.76 10.37 1.27
N GLN A 20 22.57 9.57 0.57
CA GLN A 20 23.64 8.76 1.19
C GLN A 20 24.72 9.62 1.86
N ALA A 21 25.04 10.80 1.28
CA ALA A 21 25.92 11.77 1.92
C ALA A 21 25.29 12.34 3.20
N TYR A 22 24.01 12.72 3.15
CA TYR A 22 23.25 13.17 4.33
C TYR A 22 23.23 12.13 5.46
N LEU A 23 23.03 10.85 5.14
CA LEU A 23 23.03 9.76 6.12
C LEU A 23 24.40 9.56 6.80
N LYS A 24 25.50 9.88 6.11
CA LYS A 24 26.85 9.82 6.68
C LYS A 24 27.16 11.04 7.53
N ASP A 25 26.78 12.22 7.04
CA ASP A 25 27.01 13.50 7.70
C ASP A 25 25.92 14.51 7.31
N GLU A 26 25.11 14.92 8.29
CA GLU A 26 24.03 15.89 8.10
C GLU A 26 24.51 17.28 7.67
N SER A 27 25.79 17.62 7.87
CA SER A 27 26.38 18.90 7.47
C SER A 27 27.01 18.88 6.07
N SER A 28 27.06 17.70 5.43
CA SER A 28 27.64 17.53 4.09
C SER A 28 26.75 18.04 2.96
N VAL A 29 25.46 18.26 3.24
CA VAL A 29 24.47 18.75 2.29
C VAL A 29 24.09 20.20 2.59
N ASP A 30 23.65 20.92 1.54
CA ASP A 30 23.15 22.29 1.69
C ASP A 30 21.98 22.37 2.69
N ALA A 31 21.82 23.51 3.34
CA ALA A 31 20.74 23.74 4.31
C ALA A 31 19.35 23.39 3.77
N SER A 32 19.08 23.71 2.50
CA SER A 32 17.81 23.40 1.85
C SER A 32 17.56 21.88 1.75
N TRP A 33 18.62 21.12 1.42
CA TRP A 33 18.58 19.66 1.34
C TRP A 33 18.49 19.00 2.71
N LYS A 34 19.17 19.58 3.71
CA LYS A 34 19.09 19.13 5.09
C LYS A 34 17.66 19.20 5.63
N GLU A 35 16.98 20.34 5.43
CA GLU A 35 15.58 20.54 5.85
C GLU A 35 14.64 19.56 5.13
N PHE A 36 14.85 19.35 3.83
CA PHE A 36 14.09 18.36 3.05
C PHE A 36 14.26 16.95 3.61
N PHE A 37 15.50 16.48 3.80
CA PHE A 37 15.76 15.12 4.28
C PHE A 37 15.31 14.92 5.73
N GLN A 38 15.36 15.95 6.58
CA GLN A 38 14.75 15.88 7.91
C GLN A 38 13.23 15.68 7.84
N GLY A 39 12.54 16.41 6.95
CA GLY A 39 11.11 16.21 6.71
C GLY A 39 10.79 14.83 6.14
N PHE A 40 11.61 14.34 5.21
CA PHE A 40 11.52 13.00 4.64
C PHE A 40 11.69 11.90 5.68
N GLU A 41 12.72 11.99 6.53
CA GLU A 41 12.96 11.05 7.64
C GLU A 41 11.83 11.10 8.68
N PHE A 42 11.32 12.29 8.98
CA PHE A 42 10.16 12.43 9.86
C PHE A 42 8.93 11.74 9.26
N ALA A 43 8.63 11.98 7.99
CA ALA A 43 7.53 11.31 7.30
C ALA A 43 7.74 9.80 7.26
N ARG A 44 8.95 9.32 6.95
CA ARG A 44 9.29 7.88 6.89
C ARG A 44 9.18 7.20 8.25
N LYS A 45 9.60 7.85 9.33
CA LYS A 45 9.47 7.32 10.71
C LYS A 45 8.02 7.24 11.17
N ASN A 46 7.18 8.18 10.74
CA ASN A 46 5.76 8.20 11.04
C ASN A 46 4.91 7.48 9.98
N TYR A 47 5.54 6.98 8.91
CA TYR A 47 4.88 6.16 7.91
C TYR A 47 4.67 4.79 8.52
N ASP A 48 3.50 4.60 9.10
CA ASP A 48 3.07 3.29 9.53
C ASP A 48 2.77 2.48 8.27
N ASP A 49 3.59 1.47 7.98
CA ASP A 49 3.32 0.50 6.91
C ASP A 49 1.98 -0.22 7.13
N SER A 50 1.42 -0.17 8.34
CA SER A 50 0.03 -0.51 8.60
C SER A 50 -0.90 0.63 8.16
N VAL A 51 -0.94 0.88 6.85
CA VAL A 51 -2.14 1.48 6.25
C VAL A 51 -3.24 0.43 6.41
N GLU A 52 -3.92 0.46 7.56
CA GLU A 52 -5.10 -0.35 7.80
C GLU A 52 -6.13 0.04 6.75
N VAL A 53 -6.23 -0.79 5.71
CA VAL A 53 -7.29 -0.65 4.71
C VAL A 53 -8.60 -0.72 5.47
N PRO A 54 -9.45 0.33 5.40
CA PRO A 54 -10.70 0.35 6.14
C PRO A 54 -11.52 -0.91 5.83
N LYS A 55 -12.13 -1.51 6.86
CA LYS A 55 -12.87 -2.78 6.73
C LYS A 55 -13.95 -2.69 5.66
N GLU A 56 -14.46 -1.49 5.38
CA GLU A 56 -15.40 -1.16 4.31
C GLU A 56 -14.91 -1.61 2.93
N PHE A 57 -13.62 -1.40 2.60
CA PHE A 57 -13.07 -1.84 1.32
C PHE A 57 -12.99 -3.37 1.23
N LYS A 58 -12.66 -4.04 2.33
CA LYS A 58 -12.68 -5.50 2.42
C LYS A 58 -14.10 -6.06 2.23
N VAL A 59 -15.12 -5.40 2.80
CA VAL A 59 -16.53 -5.73 2.59
C VAL A 59 -16.96 -5.52 1.14
N ILE A 60 -16.51 -4.44 0.48
CA ILE A 60 -16.76 -4.23 -0.96
C ILE A 60 -16.19 -5.39 -1.78
N ASN A 61 -14.99 -5.87 -1.45
CA ASN A 61 -14.38 -7.03 -2.12
C ASN A 61 -15.21 -8.31 -1.92
N LEU A 62 -15.72 -8.55 -0.72
CA LEU A 62 -16.65 -9.65 -0.42
C LEU A 62 -17.91 -9.59 -1.30
N ILE A 63 -18.57 -8.43 -1.34
CA ILE A 63 -19.79 -8.22 -2.14
C ILE A 63 -19.51 -8.47 -3.62
N ASN A 64 -18.42 -7.92 -4.15
CA ASN A 64 -18.05 -8.09 -5.55
C ASN A 64 -17.75 -9.55 -5.89
N GLY A 65 -17.09 -10.28 -4.98
CA GLY A 65 -16.89 -11.71 -5.14
C GLY A 65 -18.23 -12.48 -5.18
N TYR A 66 -19.22 -12.14 -4.35
CA TYR A 66 -20.52 -12.82 -4.38
C TYR A 66 -21.25 -12.55 -5.69
N ARG A 67 -21.18 -11.32 -6.20
CA ARG A 67 -21.76 -10.93 -7.49
C ARG A 67 -21.13 -11.68 -8.66
N GLN A 68 -19.81 -11.80 -8.67
CA GLN A 68 -19.08 -12.41 -9.78
C GLN A 68 -19.10 -13.94 -9.74
N ARG A 69 -18.82 -14.54 -8.58
CA ARG A 69 -18.58 -15.99 -8.43
C ARG A 69 -19.51 -16.70 -7.45
N GLY A 70 -20.44 -16.01 -6.79
CA GLY A 70 -21.35 -16.62 -5.81
C GLY A 70 -22.21 -17.76 -6.39
N HIS A 71 -22.57 -17.66 -7.68
CA HIS A 71 -23.33 -18.69 -8.38
C HIS A 71 -22.65 -20.07 -8.39
N LEU A 72 -21.31 -20.13 -8.26
CA LEU A 72 -20.54 -21.37 -8.22
C LEU A 72 -20.79 -22.18 -6.95
N PHE A 73 -21.08 -21.50 -5.83
CA PHE A 73 -21.22 -22.08 -4.49
C PHE A 73 -22.69 -22.40 -4.11
N THR A 74 -23.62 -22.27 -5.05
CA THR A 74 -25.05 -22.47 -4.79
C THR A 74 -25.45 -23.95 -4.73
N LYS A 75 -26.40 -24.27 -3.85
CA LYS A 75 -27.02 -25.61 -3.72
C LYS A 75 -28.20 -25.79 -4.68
N THR A 76 -27.97 -25.55 -5.97
CA THR A 76 -29.03 -25.50 -6.99
C THR A 76 -29.28 -26.83 -7.70
N ASN A 77 -28.40 -27.83 -7.56
CA ASN A 77 -28.53 -29.12 -8.22
C ASN A 77 -29.05 -30.19 -7.25
N PRO A 78 -30.29 -30.69 -7.42
CA PRO A 78 -30.87 -31.70 -6.55
C PRO A 78 -30.46 -33.14 -6.90
N VAL A 79 -29.85 -33.38 -8.06
CA VAL A 79 -29.55 -34.72 -8.56
C VAL A 79 -28.13 -35.16 -8.20
N ARG A 80 -27.17 -34.24 -8.29
CA ARG A 80 -25.75 -34.53 -8.06
C ARG A 80 -25.05 -33.37 -7.38
N GLU A 81 -24.02 -33.70 -6.60
CA GLU A 81 -23.15 -32.69 -6.03
C GLU A 81 -22.45 -31.87 -7.12
N ARG A 82 -22.35 -30.56 -6.86
CA ARG A 82 -21.57 -29.64 -7.71
C ARG A 82 -20.09 -29.79 -7.42
N ARG A 83 -19.28 -29.36 -8.40
CA ARG A 83 -17.82 -29.25 -8.24
C ARG A 83 -17.52 -28.26 -7.11
N LYS A 84 -16.55 -28.61 -6.27
CA LYS A 84 -16.04 -27.73 -5.21
C LYS A 84 -15.03 -26.77 -5.81
N TYR A 85 -15.14 -25.49 -5.48
CA TYR A 85 -14.24 -24.43 -5.93
C TYR A 85 -13.49 -23.85 -4.74
N ALA A 86 -12.22 -23.49 -4.94
CA ALA A 86 -11.36 -22.84 -3.96
C ALA A 86 -10.68 -21.61 -4.60
N PRO A 87 -10.43 -20.53 -3.84
CA PRO A 87 -10.80 -20.33 -2.43
C PRO A 87 -12.32 -20.17 -2.25
N SER A 88 -12.81 -20.50 -1.04
CA SER A 88 -14.22 -20.43 -0.69
C SER A 88 -14.71 -18.98 -0.62
N MET A 89 -16.00 -18.82 -0.28
CA MET A 89 -16.65 -17.53 -0.12
C MET A 89 -16.68 -17.07 1.36
N ASP A 90 -15.85 -17.71 2.18
CA ASP A 90 -15.75 -17.46 3.62
C ASP A 90 -14.97 -16.15 3.87
N ILE A 91 -15.31 -15.46 4.96
CA ILE A 91 -14.85 -14.09 5.26
C ILE A 91 -13.35 -14.00 5.50
N GLU A 92 -12.74 -15.11 5.92
CA GLU A 92 -11.30 -15.26 6.14
C GLU A 92 -10.52 -15.06 4.83
N ASN A 93 -11.12 -15.41 3.67
CA ASN A 93 -10.51 -15.16 2.36
C ASN A 93 -10.53 -13.67 1.94
N PHE A 94 -11.12 -12.80 2.77
CA PHE A 94 -11.25 -11.36 2.54
C PHE A 94 -10.63 -10.54 3.66
N ASP A 95 -9.80 -11.15 4.52
CA ASP A 95 -9.12 -10.50 5.64
C ASP A 95 -10.08 -9.79 6.61
N LEU A 96 -11.29 -10.36 6.76
CA LEU A 96 -12.36 -9.86 7.65
C LEU A 96 -12.43 -10.66 8.96
N ASP A 97 -11.44 -11.50 9.23
CA ASP A 97 -11.23 -12.11 10.53
C ASP A 97 -10.85 -11.05 11.59
N SER A 98 -11.15 -11.40 12.85
CA SER A 98 -11.12 -10.47 13.99
C SER A 98 -9.72 -10.18 14.50
#